data_AF-A0A4Y6PVC1-F1
#
_entry.id   AF-A0A4Y6PVC1-F1
#
_cell.length_a   1.000
_cell.length_b   1.000
_cell.length_c   1.000
_cell.angle_alpha   90.00
_cell.angle_beta   90.00
_cell.angle_gamma   90.00
#
_symmetry.space_group_name_H-M   'P 1'
#
loop_
_entity.id
_entity.type
_entity.pdbx_description
1 polymer ?
#
loop_
_entity_poly.entity_id
_entity_poly.type
_entity_poly.pdbx_seq_one_letter_code
_entity_poly.pdbx_strand_id
1 'polypeptide(L)'
;MTYLVGAIFVLNAIDAVATVTWVSADLAYEANPLMAHLLDIHPVLFVATKLTLVGLSVWLLWRHCDRMLSMVAAIALFGLYYALIVYHLSFPSYLAWSTVLG
;
A
#
# COMPACT_ATOMS: atom_id res chain seq x y z
N MET A 1 -13.97 -1.79 -19.61
CA MET A 1 -12.88 -2.16 -18.67
C MET A 1 -11.54 -1.52 -19.01
N THR A 2 -11.09 -1.50 -20.26
CA THR A 2 -9.77 -0.98 -20.64
C THR A 2 -9.52 0.47 -20.20
N TYR A 3 -10.51 1.37 -20.36
CA TYR A 3 -10.40 2.77 -19.91
C TYR A 3 -10.27 2.92 -18.39
N LEU A 4 -10.99 2.09 -17.62
CA LEU A 4 -10.97 2.12 -16.16
C LEU A 4 -9.63 1.62 -15.62
N VAL A 5 -9.12 0.55 -16.22
CA VAL A 5 -7.79 0.00 -15.92
C VAL A 5 -6.68 0.98 -16.26
N GLY A 6 -6.76 1.65 -17.41
CA GLY A 6 -5.82 2.72 -17.79
C GLY A 6 -5.87 3.91 -16.81
N ALA A 7 -7.07 4.34 -16.40
CA ALA A 7 -7.24 5.40 -15.42
C ALA A 7 -6.61 5.03 -14.06
N ILE A 8 -6.82 3.79 -13.58
CA ILE A 8 -6.20 3.29 -12.33
C ILE A 8 -4.68 3.36 -12.41
N PHE A 9 -4.09 2.95 -13.53
CA PHE A 9 -2.65 2.99 -13.73
C PHE A 9 -2.11 4.43 -13.71
N VAL A 10 -2.76 5.34 -14.44
CA VAL A 10 -2.38 6.77 -14.48
C VAL A 10 -2.51 7.43 -13.10
N LEU A 11 -3.61 7.17 -12.39
CA LEU A 11 -3.82 7.67 -11.03
C LEU A 11 -2.72 7.21 -10.07
N ASN A 12 -2.34 5.93 -10.14
CA ASN A 12 -1.25 5.40 -9.32
C ASN A 12 0.14 5.94 -9.70
N ALA A 13 0.37 6.26 -10.97
CA ALA A 13 1.59 6.91 -11.41
C ALA A 13 1.69 8.36 -10.87
N ILE A 14 0.58 9.10 -10.94
CA ILE A 14 0.48 10.45 -10.36
C ILE A 14 0.70 10.40 -8.85
N ASP A 15 0.07 9.43 -8.17
CA ASP A 15 0.24 9.21 -6.73
C ASP A 15 1.70 8.91 -6.37
N ALA A 16 2.40 8.07 -7.15
CA ALA A 16 3.82 7.80 -6.92
C ALA A 16 4.70 9.06 -7.03
N VAL A 17 4.44 9.91 -8.04
CA VAL A 17 5.16 11.19 -8.19
C VAL A 17 4.82 12.13 -7.04
N ALA A 18 3.54 12.24 -6.68
CA ALA A 18 3.09 13.08 -5.57
C ALA A 18 3.76 12.67 -4.25
N THR A 19 3.75 11.37 -3.90
CA THR A 19 4.44 10.86 -2.70
C THR A 19 5.90 11.28 -2.69
N VAL A 20 6.64 11.02 -3.78
CA VAL A 20 8.08 11.37 -3.82
C VAL A 20 8.27 12.86 -3.64
N THR A 21 7.48 13.70 -4.31
CA THR A 21 7.61 15.16 -4.19
C THR A 21 7.28 15.68 -2.79
N TRP A 22 6.23 15.17 -2.16
CA TRP A 22 5.78 15.67 -0.86
C TRP A 22 6.62 15.15 0.29
N VAL A 23 7.05 13.89 0.25
CA VAL A 23 7.92 13.32 1.27
C VAL A 23 9.33 13.90 1.16
N SER A 24 9.87 14.10 -0.06
CA SER A 24 11.18 14.73 -0.24
C SER A 24 11.22 16.20 0.19
N ALA A 25 10.05 16.85 0.25
CA ALA A 25 9.91 18.24 0.70
C ALA A 25 9.48 18.34 2.18
N ASP A 26 9.42 17.21 2.91
CA ASP A 26 9.05 17.13 4.33
C ASP A 26 7.63 17.67 4.63
N LEU A 27 6.74 17.64 3.63
CA LEU A 27 5.33 18.07 3.77
C LEU A 27 4.39 16.91 4.15
N ALA A 28 4.81 15.66 3.93
CA ALA A 28 4.00 14.49 4.16
C ALA A 28 4.85 13.28 4.56
N TYR A 29 4.21 12.28 5.15
CA TYR A 29 4.83 10.99 5.50
C TYR A 29 4.10 9.84 4.77
N GLU A 30 4.85 8.84 4.31
CA GLU A 30 4.30 7.67 3.64
C GLU A 30 3.73 6.67 4.67
N ALA A 31 2.41 6.49 4.66
CA ALA A 31 1.72 5.66 5.65
C ALA A 31 1.98 4.16 5.48
N ASN A 32 2.34 3.70 4.28
CA ASN A 32 2.66 2.29 4.05
C ASN A 32 4.11 2.01 4.52
N PRO A 33 4.33 1.24 5.61
CA PRO A 33 5.65 1.06 6.21
C PRO A 33 6.66 0.39 5.26
N LEU A 34 6.19 -0.50 4.38
CA LEU A 34 7.05 -1.13 3.37
C LEU A 34 7.48 -0.11 2.32
N MET A 35 6.57 0.75 1.89
CA MET A 35 6.88 1.80 0.92
C MET A 35 7.70 2.93 1.53
N ALA A 36 7.46 3.31 2.78
CA ALA A 36 8.27 4.25 3.53
C ALA A 36 9.73 3.78 3.58
N HIS A 37 9.96 2.50 3.92
CA HIS A 37 11.30 1.91 3.92
C HIS A 37 11.97 1.94 2.53
N LEU A 38 11.22 1.67 1.46
CA LEU A 38 11.76 1.74 0.09
C LEU A 38 12.07 3.17 -0.35
N LEU A 39 11.27 4.13 0.10
CA LEU A 39 11.44 5.55 -0.19
C LEU A 39 12.65 6.12 0.58
N ASP A 40 12.90 5.66 1.80
CA ASP A 40 14.11 5.96 2.58
C ASP A 40 15.39 5.44 1.90
N ILE A 41 15.31 4.26 1.25
CA ILE A 41 16.46 3.70 0.52
C ILE A 41 16.73 4.50 -0.75
N HIS A 42 15.73 4.61 -1.63
CA HIS A 42 15.87 5.33 -2.89
C HIS A 42 14.50 5.68 -3.54
N PRO A 43 14.24 6.96 -3.89
CA PRO A 43 12.96 7.38 -4.47
C PRO A 43 12.58 6.65 -5.77
N VAL A 44 13.59 6.38 -6.63
CA VAL A 44 13.36 5.63 -7.88
C VAL A 44 12.93 4.19 -7.62
N LEU A 45 13.45 3.57 -6.55
CA LEU A 45 13.13 2.20 -6.19
C LEU A 45 11.70 2.09 -5.64
N PHE A 46 11.26 3.10 -4.88
CA PHE A 46 9.84 3.29 -4.53
C PHE A 46 8.95 3.37 -5.77
N VAL A 47 9.24 4.26 -6.73
CA VAL A 47 8.41 4.43 -7.94
C VAL A 47 8.37 3.16 -8.78
N ALA A 48 9.52 2.51 -8.99
CA ALA A 48 9.62 1.26 -9.76
C ALA A 48 8.81 0.13 -9.11
N THR A 49 8.89 -0.01 -7.78
CA THR A 49 8.15 -1.04 -7.05
C THR A 49 6.65 -0.76 -7.08
N LYS A 50 6.25 0.50 -6.89
CA LYS A 50 4.84 0.92 -6.93
C LYS A 50 4.23 0.69 -8.32
N LEU A 51 4.93 1.07 -9.40
CA LEU A 51 4.46 0.86 -10.77
C LEU A 51 4.42 -0.61 -11.17
N THR A 52 5.36 -1.44 -10.72
CA THR A 52 5.33 -2.89 -11.00
C THR A 52 4.19 -3.58 -10.28
N LEU A 53 3.93 -3.25 -9.00
CA LEU A 53 2.78 -3.75 -8.24
C LEU A 53 1.45 -3.36 -8.87
N VAL A 54 1.31 -2.09 -9.24
CA VAL A 54 0.09 -1.57 -9.89
C VAL A 54 -0.08 -2.20 -11.26
N GLY A 55 0.99 -2.28 -12.06
CA GLY A 55 0.97 -2.92 -13.37
C GLY A 55 0.57 -4.40 -13.31
N LEU A 56 1.13 -5.15 -12.35
CA LEU A 56 0.75 -6.55 -12.09
C LEU A 56 -0.70 -6.66 -11.66
N SER A 57 -1.16 -5.79 -10.76
CA SER A 57 -2.55 -5.76 -10.27
C SER A 57 -3.53 -5.46 -11.41
N VAL A 58 -3.22 -4.45 -12.23
CA VAL A 58 -3.96 -4.07 -13.43
C VAL A 58 -4.00 -5.21 -14.45
N TRP A 59 -2.85 -5.86 -14.70
CA TRP A 59 -2.76 -6.99 -15.62
C TRP A 59 -3.58 -8.19 -15.12
N LEU A 60 -3.50 -8.52 -13.84
CA LEU A 60 -4.32 -9.55 -13.19
C LEU A 60 -5.81 -9.21 -13.28
N LEU A 61 -6.18 -7.97 -12.98
CA LEU A 61 -7.57 -7.52 -13.06
C LEU A 61 -8.10 -7.62 -14.49
N TRP A 62 -7.31 -7.18 -15.47
CA TRP A 62 -7.66 -7.27 -16.87
C TRP A 62 -7.78 -8.72 -17.36
N ARG A 63 -6.91 -9.62 -16.85
CA ARG A 63 -6.89 -11.05 -17.22
C ARG A 63 -7.99 -11.87 -16.53
N HIS A 64 -8.39 -11.51 -15.31
CA HIS A 64 -9.28 -12.32 -14.47
C HIS A 64 -10.57 -11.61 -14.03
N CYS A 65 -10.95 -10.51 -14.69
CA CYS A 65 -12.20 -9.77 -14.41
C CYS A 65 -13.50 -10.60 -14.57
N ASP A 66 -13.41 -11.86 -14.99
CA ASP A 66 -14.54 -12.76 -15.22
C ASP A 66 -14.82 -13.74 -14.06
N ARG A 67 -13.97 -13.85 -13.02
CA ARG A 67 -14.15 -14.88 -11.97
C ARG A 67 -13.96 -14.41 -10.53
N MET A 68 -14.76 -15.00 -9.64
CA MET A 68 -14.78 -14.94 -8.15
C MET A 68 -13.41 -14.80 -7.45
N LEU A 69 -12.31 -15.18 -8.09
CA LEU A 69 -10.94 -15.07 -7.58
C LEU A 69 -10.52 -13.64 -7.20
N SER A 70 -10.93 -12.62 -7.96
CA SER A 70 -10.63 -11.22 -7.62
C SER A 70 -11.35 -10.76 -6.36
N MET A 71 -12.58 -11.25 -6.13
CA MET A 71 -13.33 -11.02 -4.90
C MET A 71 -12.70 -11.76 -3.71
N VAL A 72 -12.29 -13.02 -3.89
CA VAL A 72 -11.59 -13.79 -2.85
C VAL A 72 -10.24 -13.16 -2.51
N ALA A 73 -9.49 -12.71 -3.50
CA ALA A 73 -8.22 -12.01 -3.29
C ALA A 73 -8.43 -10.70 -2.53
N ALA A 74 -9.45 -9.90 -2.88
CA ALA A 74 -9.77 -8.67 -2.16
C ALA A 74 -10.17 -8.93 -0.70
N ILE A 75 -10.99 -9.97 -0.45
CA ILE A 75 -11.39 -10.38 0.90
C ILE A 75 -10.18 -10.87 1.70
N ALA A 76 -9.31 -11.68 1.09
CA ALA A 76 -8.09 -12.17 1.74
C ALA A 76 -7.12 -11.02 2.07
N LEU A 77 -6.94 -10.07 1.14
CA LEU A 77 -6.10 -8.89 1.36
C LEU A 77 -6.67 -8.02 2.48
N PHE A 78 -7.98 -7.80 2.48
CA PHE A 78 -8.68 -7.08 3.53
C PHE A 78 -8.52 -7.75 4.90
N GLY A 79 -8.70 -9.08 4.97
CA GLY A 79 -8.52 -9.85 6.20
C GLY A 79 -7.09 -9.76 6.75
N LEU A 80 -6.09 -9.85 5.88
CA LEU A 80 -4.69 -9.66 6.25
C LEU A 80 -4.44 -8.24 6.80
N TYR A 81 -4.93 -7.22 6.11
CA TYR A 81 -4.75 -5.82 6.52
C TYR A 81 -5.48 -5.51 7.83
N TYR A 82 -6.68 -6.06 8.02
CA TYR A 82 -7.43 -5.98 9.26
C TYR A 82 -6.67 -6.61 10.44
N ALA A 83 -6.11 -7.81 10.25
CA ALA A 83 -5.29 -8.46 11.27
C ALA A 83 -4.03 -7.65 11.61
N LEU A 84 -3.38 -7.04 10.61
CA LEU A 84 -2.22 -6.16 10.84
C LEU A 84 -2.59 -4.91 11.65
N ILE A 85 -3.75 -4.31 11.40
CA ILE A 85 -4.26 -3.17 12.19
C ILE A 85 -4.55 -3.62 13.62
N VAL A 86 -5.22 -4.75 13.83
CA VAL A 86 -5.49 -5.29 15.18
C VAL A 86 -4.18 -5.55 15.93
N TYR A 87 -3.17 -6.11 15.26
CA TYR A 87 -1.85 -6.31 15.82
C TYR A 87 -1.16 -4.98 16.21
N HIS A 88 -1.18 -3.99 15.32
CA HIS A 88 -0.61 -2.67 15.60
C HIS A 88 -1.36 -1.91 16.69
N LEU A 89 -2.67 -2.11 16.85
CA LEU A 89 -3.46 -1.51 17.94
C LEU A 89 -3.26 -2.22 19.28
N SER A 90 -2.96 -3.52 19.25
CA SER A 90 -2.67 -4.28 20.47
C SER A 90 -1.25 -4.03 20.98
N PHE A 91 -0.28 -3.74 20.12
CA PHE A 91 1.10 -3.38 20.51
C PHE A 91 1.22 -2.19 21.51
N PRO A 92 0.55 -1.02 21.31
CA PRO A 92 0.57 0.07 22.28
C PRO A 92 -0.07 -0.30 23.62
N SER A 93 -1.02 -1.24 23.65
CA SER A 93 -1.67 -1.68 24.88
C SER A 93 -0.74 -2.49 25.80
N TYR A 94 0.21 -3.24 25.23
CA TYR A 94 1.20 -3.99 26.01
C TYR A 94 2.29 -3.08 26.61
N LEU A 95 2.73 -2.06 25.86
CA LEU A 95 3.71 -1.06 26.35
C LEU A 95 3.12 -0.18 27.45
N ALA A 96 1.87 0.29 27.31
CA ALA A 96 1.20 1.11 28.32
C ALA A 96 0.95 0.35 29.65
N TRP A 97 0.76 -0.98 29.61
CA TRP A 97 0.62 -1.81 30.82
C TRP A 97 1.93 -2.05 31.58
N SER A 98 3.07 -2.07 30.88
CA SER A 98 4.37 -2.22 31.55
C SER A 98 4.86 -0.96 32.28
N THR A 99 4.37 0.24 31.90
CA THR A 99 4.74 1.52 32.53
C THR A 99 3.83 1.94 33.70
N VAL A 100 2.67 1.31 33.85
CA VAL A 100 1.67 1.68 34.89
C VAL A 100 1.84 0.84 36.18
N LEU A 101 2.60 -0.27 36.13
CA LEU A 101 2.89 -1.13 37.29
C LEU A 101 4.40 -1.29 37.58
N GLY A 102 5.25 -0.47 36.96
CA GLY A 102 6.71 -0.43 37.17
C GLY A 102 7.15 0.76 37.99
#